data_AF-A0A2A4I3J8-F1
#
_entry.id   AF-A0A2A4I3J8-F1
#
_cell.length_a   1.000
_cell.length_b   1.000
_cell.length_c   1.000
_cell.angle_alpha   90.00
_cell.angle_beta   90.00
_cell.angle_gamma   90.00
#
_symmetry.space_group_name_H-M   'P 1'
#
loop_
_entity.id
_entity.type
_entity.pdbx_description
1 polymer ?
#
loop_
_entity_poly.entity_id
_entity_poly.type
_entity_poly.pdbx_seq_one_letter_code
_entity_poly.pdbx_strand_id
1 'polypeptide(L)'
;MADITDLPVMTRDDAIAAGFAGYNDVPHKPIDVPDGAFTITAKTSEGRRVTFCFLEKTYGGPPRFIDIQFHDRGTTIPNADNGVSPTFNAFAITRGGRFVADSRPLDEDIKPSILVLMLDKAGEEPARSATKPAPMSDTDLAALLTRAAEVVAAPDSRIASDRNALAGQLTAEAAVRRARPS
;
A
#
# COMPACT_ATOMS: atom_id res chain seq x y z
N MET A 1 -30.74 -9.08 19.54
CA MET A 1 -29.92 -8.73 18.35
C MET A 1 -30.41 -9.59 17.22
N ALA A 2 -30.69 -9.01 16.05
CA ALA A 2 -30.99 -9.79 14.85
C ALA A 2 -29.76 -10.65 14.49
N ASP A 3 -29.97 -11.89 14.07
CA ASP A 3 -28.89 -12.73 13.56
C ASP A 3 -28.42 -12.13 12.22
N ILE A 4 -27.12 -12.20 11.92
CA ILE A 4 -26.62 -11.82 10.60
C ILE A 4 -27.20 -12.75 9.52
N THR A 5 -27.75 -13.92 9.87
CA THR A 5 -28.53 -14.75 8.95
C THR A 5 -29.90 -14.16 8.60
N ASP A 6 -30.45 -13.24 9.41
CA ASP A 6 -31.81 -12.70 9.27
C ASP A 6 -31.91 -11.47 8.33
N LEU A 7 -30.81 -10.75 8.07
CA LEU A 7 -30.91 -9.58 7.17
C LEU A 7 -31.18 -10.06 5.73
N PRO A 8 -32.01 -9.38 4.94
CA PRO A 8 -32.37 -9.84 3.61
C PRO A 8 -31.14 -10.04 2.74
N VAL A 9 -31.04 -11.24 2.16
CA VAL A 9 -30.09 -11.53 1.08
C VAL A 9 -30.78 -11.12 -0.21
N MET A 10 -30.18 -10.18 -0.93
CA MET A 10 -30.67 -9.65 -2.20
C MET A 10 -30.16 -10.48 -3.37
N THR A 11 -30.94 -10.54 -4.45
CA THR A 11 -30.41 -10.98 -5.74
C THR A 11 -29.43 -9.93 -6.28
N ARG A 12 -28.70 -10.28 -7.33
CA ARG A 12 -27.86 -9.32 -8.07
C ARG A 12 -28.67 -8.13 -8.59
N ASP A 13 -29.85 -8.39 -9.14
CA ASP A 13 -30.69 -7.35 -9.75
C ASP A 13 -31.26 -6.42 -8.68
N ASP A 14 -31.66 -6.96 -7.53
CA ASP A 14 -32.08 -6.15 -6.37
C ASP A 14 -30.93 -5.26 -5.85
N ALA A 15 -29.71 -5.80 -5.77
CA ALA A 15 -28.55 -5.03 -5.35
C ALA A 15 -28.25 -3.88 -6.30
N ILE A 16 -28.33 -4.11 -7.61
CA ILE A 16 -28.18 -3.06 -8.64
C ILE A 16 -29.29 -2.01 -8.50
N ALA A 17 -30.55 -2.44 -8.32
CA ALA A 17 -31.68 -1.53 -8.15
C ALA A 17 -31.54 -0.65 -6.89
N ALA A 18 -30.88 -1.17 -5.85
CA ALA A 18 -30.56 -0.43 -4.63
C ALA A 18 -29.28 0.41 -4.71
N GLY A 19 -28.57 0.42 -5.85
CA GLY A 19 -27.37 1.25 -6.08
C GLY A 19 -26.04 0.57 -5.70
N PHE A 20 -26.04 -0.72 -5.39
CA PHE A 20 -24.82 -1.51 -5.18
C PHE A 20 -24.29 -2.09 -6.49
N ALA A 21 -23.04 -2.56 -6.47
CA ALA A 21 -22.49 -3.34 -7.58
C ALA A 21 -23.08 -4.77 -7.58
N GLY A 22 -23.56 -5.23 -8.73
CA GLY A 22 -24.14 -6.57 -8.89
C GLY A 22 -23.12 -7.64 -9.29
N TYR A 23 -22.07 -7.86 -8.51
CA TYR A 23 -20.98 -8.78 -8.89
C TYR A 23 -21.47 -10.24 -9.09
N ASN A 24 -20.97 -10.90 -10.15
CA ASN A 24 -20.97 -12.36 -10.39
C ASN A 24 -22.28 -13.16 -10.22
N ASP A 25 -23.43 -12.49 -10.21
CA ASP A 25 -24.75 -13.13 -10.01
C ASP A 25 -24.83 -13.96 -8.72
N VAL A 26 -24.11 -13.53 -7.68
CA VAL A 26 -24.13 -14.17 -6.37
C VAL A 26 -25.13 -13.48 -5.43
N PRO A 27 -25.59 -14.13 -4.35
CA PRO A 27 -26.42 -13.47 -3.36
C PRO A 27 -25.67 -12.33 -2.65
N HIS A 28 -26.33 -11.19 -2.44
CA HIS A 28 -25.74 -9.98 -1.87
C HIS A 28 -26.28 -9.70 -0.47
N LYS A 29 -25.39 -9.33 0.45
CA LYS A 29 -25.76 -8.86 1.79
C LYS A 29 -25.55 -7.33 1.86
N PRO A 30 -26.59 -6.51 1.66
CA PRO A 30 -26.47 -5.07 1.76
C PRO A 30 -26.30 -4.67 3.23
N ILE A 31 -25.35 -3.79 3.50
CA ILE A 31 -25.13 -3.22 4.84
C ILE A 31 -24.90 -1.72 4.65
N ASP A 32 -25.82 -0.91 5.16
CA ASP A 32 -25.60 0.52 5.33
C ASP A 32 -24.71 0.72 6.56
N VAL A 33 -23.54 1.31 6.35
CA VAL A 33 -22.59 1.60 7.41
C VAL A 33 -22.93 2.98 8.00
N PRO A 34 -23.12 3.11 9.32
CA PRO A 34 -23.41 4.39 9.94
C PRO A 34 -22.19 5.32 9.91
N ASP A 35 -22.42 6.60 10.19
CA ASP A 35 -21.36 7.54 10.55
C ASP A 35 -20.64 7.05 11.82
N GLY A 36 -19.36 7.37 11.96
CA GLY A 36 -18.50 6.77 12.98
C GLY A 36 -17.59 5.66 12.45
N ALA A 37 -16.64 5.25 13.29
CA ALA A 37 -15.90 4.02 13.05
C ALA A 37 -16.82 2.80 13.17
N PHE A 38 -16.77 1.89 12.20
CA PHE A 38 -17.59 0.68 12.18
C PHE A 38 -16.86 -0.49 11.54
N THR A 39 -17.05 -1.71 12.04
CA THR A 39 -16.38 -2.90 11.49
C THR A 39 -17.36 -3.92 10.96
N ILE A 40 -17.07 -4.48 9.79
CA ILE A 40 -17.73 -5.66 9.24
C ILE A 40 -16.68 -6.78 9.17
N THR A 41 -16.99 -7.96 9.71
CA THR A 41 -16.09 -9.12 9.66
C THR A 41 -16.80 -10.28 8.99
N ALA A 42 -16.05 -11.01 8.16
CA ALA A 42 -16.51 -12.24 7.54
C ALA A 42 -15.60 -13.41 7.92
N LYS A 43 -16.19 -14.60 7.99
CA LYS A 43 -15.49 -15.86 8.22
C LYS A 43 -15.97 -16.87 7.18
N THR A 44 -15.05 -17.47 6.44
CA THR A 44 -15.38 -18.53 5.49
C THR A 44 -15.75 -19.83 6.21
N SER A 45 -16.33 -20.79 5.50
CA SER A 45 -16.58 -22.14 6.02
C SER A 45 -15.30 -22.86 6.47
N GLU A 46 -14.15 -22.50 5.90
CA GLU A 46 -12.82 -22.99 6.28
C GLU A 46 -12.22 -22.21 7.46
N GLY A 47 -12.95 -21.27 8.06
CA GLY A 47 -12.49 -20.49 9.21
C GLY A 47 -11.56 -19.34 8.88
N ARG A 48 -11.35 -19.00 7.59
CA ARG A 48 -10.55 -17.85 7.17
C ARG A 48 -11.31 -16.56 7.45
N ARG A 49 -10.69 -15.61 8.14
CA ARG A 49 -11.30 -14.38 8.66
C ARG A 49 -10.72 -13.15 7.98
N VAL A 50 -11.60 -12.23 7.64
CA VAL A 50 -11.26 -10.90 7.12
C VAL A 50 -12.10 -9.85 7.83
N THR A 51 -11.48 -8.72 8.16
CA THR A 51 -12.15 -7.56 8.77
C THR A 51 -12.00 -6.35 7.87
N PHE A 52 -13.11 -5.63 7.69
CA PHE A 52 -13.21 -4.33 7.05
C PHE A 52 -13.52 -3.31 8.14
N CYS A 53 -12.61 -2.39 8.41
CA CYS A 53 -12.79 -1.31 9.36
C CYS A 53 -13.04 -0.01 8.58
N PHE A 54 -14.27 0.46 8.64
CA PHE A 54 -14.72 1.72 8.06
C PHE A 54 -14.32 2.84 9.01
N LEU A 55 -13.51 3.76 8.52
CA LEU A 55 -12.95 4.84 9.33
C LEU A 55 -13.29 6.20 8.73
N GLU A 56 -13.59 7.12 9.64
CA GLU A 56 -13.97 8.49 9.35
C GLU A 56 -12.74 9.39 9.16
N LYS A 57 -12.87 10.40 8.30
CA LYS A 57 -11.84 11.45 8.17
C LYS A 57 -11.92 12.47 9.32
N THR A 58 -13.13 12.70 9.82
CA THR A 58 -13.43 13.59 10.94
C THR A 58 -14.27 12.81 11.93
N TYR A 59 -13.98 12.96 13.22
CA TYR A 59 -14.68 12.22 14.27
C TYR A 59 -16.21 12.38 14.21
N GLY A 60 -16.93 11.26 14.27
CA GLY A 60 -18.38 11.16 14.12
C GLY A 60 -18.92 11.39 12.70
N GLY A 61 -18.05 11.41 11.69
CA GLY A 61 -18.43 11.68 10.29
C GLY A 61 -18.63 10.40 9.47
N PRO A 62 -19.00 10.52 8.18
CA PRO A 62 -19.11 9.37 7.30
C PRO A 62 -17.74 8.73 7.07
N PRO A 63 -17.68 7.39 6.91
CA PRO A 63 -16.46 6.71 6.53
C PRO A 63 -15.87 7.22 5.21
N ARG A 64 -14.54 7.34 5.15
CA ARG A 64 -13.78 7.83 3.98
C ARG A 64 -12.70 6.89 3.50
N PHE A 65 -12.36 5.87 4.28
CA PHE A 65 -11.45 4.80 3.89
C PHE A 65 -11.80 3.52 4.66
N ILE A 66 -11.37 2.39 4.10
CA ILE A 66 -11.58 1.06 4.65
C ILE A 66 -10.23 0.40 4.86
N ASP A 67 -9.93 0.11 6.11
CA ASP A 67 -8.80 -0.73 6.49
C ASP A 67 -9.21 -2.20 6.38
N ILE A 68 -8.50 -2.94 5.55
CA ILE A 68 -8.77 -4.36 5.28
C ILE A 68 -7.63 -5.18 5.86
N GLN A 69 -7.98 -6.12 6.73
CA GLN A 69 -7.03 -7.05 7.34
C GLN A 69 -7.52 -8.49 7.17
N PHE A 70 -6.62 -9.33 6.67
CA PHE A 70 -6.79 -10.78 6.64
C PHE A 70 -5.98 -11.40 7.77
N HIS A 71 -6.61 -12.29 8.55
CA HIS A 71 -6.05 -12.74 9.82
C HIS A 71 -5.26 -14.04 9.73
N ASP A 72 -5.48 -14.83 8.67
CA ASP A 72 -5.17 -16.27 8.69
C ASP A 72 -4.14 -16.71 7.64
N ARG A 73 -3.27 -15.82 7.15
CA ARG A 73 -2.16 -16.23 6.25
C ARG A 73 -1.11 -17.08 6.98
N GLY A 74 -0.99 -16.91 8.29
CA GLY A 74 -0.05 -17.66 9.12
C GLY A 74 1.35 -17.04 9.26
N THR A 75 1.58 -15.81 8.77
CA THR A 75 2.80 -15.05 9.04
C THR A 75 2.47 -13.65 9.55
N THR A 76 3.46 -13.01 10.18
CA THR A 76 3.29 -11.73 10.86
C THR A 76 4.51 -10.83 10.66
N ILE A 77 4.32 -9.51 10.74
CA ILE A 77 5.39 -8.51 10.81
C ILE A 77 5.29 -7.67 12.09
N PRO A 78 6.40 -7.10 12.61
CA PRO A 78 6.34 -6.12 13.69
C PRO A 78 5.48 -4.91 13.32
N ASN A 79 4.74 -4.36 14.28
CA ASN A 79 3.96 -3.14 14.09
C ASN A 79 4.45 -1.99 15.00
N ALA A 80 3.88 -0.80 14.81
CA ALA A 80 4.32 0.42 15.49
C ALA A 80 4.14 0.39 17.02
N ASP A 81 3.23 -0.45 17.52
CA ASP A 81 2.89 -0.56 18.95
C ASP A 81 3.66 -1.69 19.66
N ASN A 82 4.84 -2.05 19.14
CA ASN A 82 5.65 -3.19 19.61
C ASN A 82 4.92 -4.56 19.57
N GLY A 83 3.80 -4.64 18.84
CA GLY A 83 3.06 -5.86 18.59
C GLY A 83 3.45 -6.50 17.26
N VAL A 84 2.61 -7.44 16.83
CA VAL A 84 2.71 -8.06 15.50
C VAL A 84 1.39 -7.92 14.76
N SER A 85 1.46 -7.74 13.46
CA SER A 85 0.29 -7.70 12.57
C SER A 85 0.35 -8.89 11.61
N PRO A 86 -0.78 -9.57 11.33
CA PRO A 86 -0.82 -10.62 10.33
C PRO A 86 -0.50 -10.03 8.96
N THR A 87 0.20 -10.80 8.13
CA THR A 87 0.44 -10.41 6.74
C THR A 87 -0.61 -11.03 5.81
N PHE A 88 -0.70 -10.53 4.58
CA PHE A 88 -1.51 -11.15 3.55
C PHE A 88 -0.98 -10.90 2.14
N ASN A 89 -1.63 -11.52 1.16
CA ASN A 89 -1.43 -11.23 -0.25
C ASN A 89 -2.63 -10.44 -0.79
N ALA A 90 -2.36 -9.37 -1.52
CA ALA A 90 -3.33 -8.59 -2.27
C ALA A 90 -2.77 -8.21 -3.65
N PHE A 91 -3.68 -8.07 -4.61
CA PHE A 91 -3.38 -7.54 -5.93
C PHE A 91 -4.58 -6.71 -6.44
N ALA A 92 -4.30 -5.75 -7.32
CA ALA A 92 -5.31 -4.91 -7.95
C ALA A 92 -5.22 -5.06 -9.47
N ILE A 93 -6.34 -5.39 -10.11
CA ILE A 93 -6.45 -5.57 -11.57
C ILE A 93 -6.98 -4.29 -12.21
N THR A 94 -6.43 -3.91 -13.36
CA THR A 94 -6.91 -2.84 -14.23
C THR A 94 -7.30 -3.39 -15.61
N ARG A 95 -7.62 -2.48 -16.55
CA ARG A 95 -8.02 -2.76 -17.93
C ARG A 95 -7.16 -3.87 -18.55
N GLY A 96 -7.83 -4.89 -19.09
CA GLY A 96 -7.18 -6.01 -19.78
C GLY A 96 -6.51 -7.03 -18.86
N GLY A 97 -6.88 -7.09 -17.57
CA GLY A 97 -6.33 -8.08 -16.64
C GLY A 97 -4.94 -7.74 -16.10
N ARG A 98 -4.41 -6.54 -16.40
CA ARG A 98 -3.11 -6.09 -15.93
C ARG A 98 -3.14 -5.82 -14.43
N PHE A 99 -2.12 -6.26 -13.69
CA PHE A 99 -1.96 -5.90 -12.29
C PHE A 99 -1.28 -4.53 -12.14
N VAL A 100 -1.84 -3.65 -11.32
CA VAL A 100 -1.25 -2.34 -10.95
C VAL A 100 -0.61 -2.34 -9.58
N ALA A 101 -0.96 -3.31 -8.74
CA ALA A 101 -0.29 -3.67 -7.50
C ALA A 101 -0.41 -5.19 -7.34
N ASP A 102 0.68 -5.86 -6.95
CA ASP A 102 0.69 -7.30 -6.66
C ASP A 102 1.74 -7.60 -5.58
N SER A 103 1.28 -8.01 -4.41
CA SER A 103 2.14 -8.32 -3.27
C SER A 103 2.53 -9.80 -3.20
N ARG A 104 1.95 -10.68 -4.02
CA ARG A 104 2.27 -12.12 -4.02
C ARG A 104 3.76 -12.44 -4.18
N PRO A 105 4.53 -11.77 -5.05
CA PRO A 105 5.95 -12.08 -5.23
C PRO A 105 6.87 -11.43 -4.19
N LEU A 106 6.35 -10.61 -3.28
CA LEU A 106 7.15 -9.94 -2.25
C LEU A 106 7.66 -10.93 -1.18
N ASP A 107 8.81 -10.61 -0.59
CA ASP A 107 9.38 -11.32 0.55
C ASP A 107 8.57 -11.08 1.84
N GLU A 108 8.70 -11.97 2.82
CA GLU A 108 7.86 -11.97 4.04
C GLU A 108 8.00 -10.70 4.89
N ASP A 109 9.19 -10.12 4.94
CA ASP A 109 9.51 -8.91 5.71
C ASP A 109 8.89 -7.63 5.12
N ILE A 110 8.47 -7.69 3.86
CA ILE A 110 7.83 -6.58 3.14
C ILE A 110 6.40 -6.92 2.67
N LYS A 111 5.81 -8.02 3.16
CA LYS A 111 4.40 -8.34 2.92
C LYS A 111 3.50 -7.29 3.57
N PRO A 112 2.38 -6.92 2.92
CA PRO A 112 1.41 -6.02 3.54
C PRO A 112 0.73 -6.69 4.73
N SER A 113 0.49 -5.91 5.79
CA SER A 113 -0.30 -6.30 6.95
C SER A 113 -1.65 -5.58 7.05
N ILE A 114 -1.86 -4.58 6.20
CA ILE A 114 -3.11 -3.82 6.06
C ILE A 114 -3.23 -3.30 4.63
N LEU A 115 -4.44 -3.30 4.07
CA LEU A 115 -4.74 -2.70 2.77
C LEU A 115 -5.77 -1.61 3.03
N VAL A 116 -5.42 -0.38 2.67
CA VAL A 116 -6.31 0.76 2.83
C VAL A 116 -6.98 1.05 1.49
N LEU A 117 -8.31 0.90 1.44
CA LEU A 117 -9.12 1.30 0.30
C LEU A 117 -9.70 2.69 0.55
N MET A 118 -9.32 3.66 -0.27
CA MET A 118 -9.87 5.01 -0.21
C MET A 118 -11.26 5.05 -0.85
N LEU A 119 -12.21 5.76 -0.23
CA LEU A 119 -13.59 5.94 -0.73
C LEU A 119 -13.80 7.28 -1.43
N ASP A 120 -12.71 7.94 -1.83
CA ASP A 120 -12.75 9.21 -2.54
C ASP A 120 -13.39 9.05 -3.91
N LYS A 121 -14.20 10.04 -4.31
CA LYS A 121 -14.71 10.11 -5.67
C LYS A 121 -13.66 10.72 -6.60
N ALA A 122 -13.80 10.46 -7.89
CA ALA A 122 -12.98 11.13 -8.91
C ALA A 122 -13.05 12.66 -8.71
N GLY A 123 -11.87 13.30 -8.55
CA GLY A 123 -11.74 14.73 -8.26
C GLY A 123 -11.64 15.10 -6.77
N GLU A 124 -11.94 14.18 -5.85
CA GLU A 124 -11.66 14.33 -4.41
C GLU A 124 -10.26 13.83 -4.03
N GLU A 125 -9.68 12.98 -4.89
CA GLU A 125 -8.32 12.49 -4.75
C GLU A 125 -7.33 13.66 -4.63
N PRO A 126 -6.40 13.63 -3.66
CA PRO A 126 -5.36 14.64 -3.61
C PRO A 126 -4.63 14.66 -4.95
N ALA A 127 -4.35 15.86 -5.46
CA ALA A 127 -3.57 16.01 -6.69
C ALA A 127 -2.33 15.13 -6.56
N ARG A 128 -2.12 14.26 -7.55
CA ARG A 128 -0.95 13.38 -7.60
C ARG A 128 0.24 14.25 -7.26
N SER A 129 0.89 13.98 -6.12
CA SER A 129 2.05 14.77 -5.76
C SER A 129 2.99 14.69 -6.93
N ALA A 130 3.32 15.85 -7.51
CA ALA A 130 4.29 15.93 -8.59
C ALA A 130 5.70 15.54 -8.11
N THR A 131 5.86 14.96 -6.91
CA THR A 131 7.06 14.25 -6.50
C THR A 131 7.18 12.90 -7.19
N LYS A 132 7.24 12.89 -8.52
CA LYS A 132 8.50 12.41 -9.07
C LYS A 132 9.44 13.59 -8.85
N PRO A 133 10.41 13.52 -7.91
CA PRO A 133 11.50 14.48 -7.96
C PRO A 133 11.93 14.53 -9.42
N ALA A 134 12.02 15.73 -10.00
CA ALA A 134 12.61 15.85 -11.32
C ALA A 134 13.91 15.03 -11.30
N PRO A 135 14.18 14.20 -12.32
CA PRO A 135 15.41 13.44 -12.35
C PRO A 135 16.56 14.39 -12.01
N MET A 136 17.30 14.05 -10.96
CA MET A 136 18.38 14.89 -10.43
C MET A 136 19.28 15.30 -11.60
N SER A 137 19.56 16.60 -11.72
CA SER A 137 20.41 17.09 -12.81
C SER A 137 21.76 16.37 -12.78
N ASP A 138 22.42 16.19 -13.93
CA ASP A 138 23.74 15.55 -13.95
C ASP A 138 24.76 16.35 -13.08
N THR A 139 24.55 17.65 -12.90
CA THR A 139 25.34 18.49 -11.98
C THR A 139 25.08 18.14 -10.51
N ASP A 140 23.82 18.05 -10.11
CA ASP A 140 23.45 17.71 -8.73
C ASP A 140 23.84 16.27 -8.38
N LEU A 141 23.67 15.35 -9.33
CA LEU A 141 24.08 13.96 -9.17
C LEU A 141 25.60 13.85 -9.03
N ALA A 142 26.37 14.60 -9.84
CA ALA A 142 27.82 14.65 -9.68
C ALA A 142 28.25 15.21 -8.32
N ALA A 143 27.56 16.24 -7.81
CA ALA A 143 27.83 16.79 -6.49
C ALA A 143 27.55 15.76 -5.38
N LEU A 144 26.44 15.02 -5.49
CA LEU A 144 26.10 13.96 -4.55
C LEU A 144 27.12 12.81 -4.59
N LEU A 145 27.51 12.35 -5.78
CA LEU A 145 28.51 11.31 -5.96
C LEU A 145 29.89 11.71 -5.39
N THR A 146 30.25 12.99 -5.50
CA THR A 146 31.48 13.54 -4.89
C THR A 146 31.41 13.49 -3.36
N ARG A 147 30.30 13.94 -2.75
CA ARG A 147 30.11 13.85 -1.29
C ARG A 147 30.09 12.40 -0.81
N ALA A 148 29.48 11.50 -1.57
CA ALA A 148 29.47 10.08 -1.27
C ALA A 148 30.91 9.51 -1.29
N ALA A 149 31.72 9.89 -2.27
CA ALA A 149 33.12 9.49 -2.34
C ALA A 149 33.92 10.02 -1.13
N GLU A 150 33.68 11.26 -0.68
CA GLU A 150 34.30 11.84 0.51
C GLU A 150 33.94 11.07 1.78
N VAL A 151 32.65 10.73 1.96
CA VAL A 151 32.19 9.92 3.11
C VAL A 151 32.78 8.51 3.07
N VAL A 152 32.83 7.88 1.89
CA VAL A 152 33.44 6.56 1.72
C VAL A 152 34.93 6.61 2.04
N ALA A 153 35.63 7.66 1.61
CA ALA A 153 37.05 7.87 1.83
C ALA A 153 37.40 8.41 3.23
N ALA A 154 36.42 8.78 4.05
CA ALA A 154 36.65 9.35 5.38
C ALA A 154 37.32 8.33 6.33
N PRO A 155 38.34 8.71 7.13
CA PRO A 155 39.12 7.79 7.96
C PRO A 155 38.29 6.88 8.87
N ASP A 156 37.16 7.37 9.35
CA ASP A 156 36.19 6.72 10.24
C ASP A 156 35.10 5.91 9.51
N SER A 157 35.12 5.89 8.18
CA SER A 157 34.23 5.07 7.36
C SER A 157 34.41 3.57 7.65
N ARG A 158 33.30 2.89 7.95
CA ARG A 158 33.27 1.46 8.33
C ARG A 158 33.23 0.49 7.14
N ILE A 159 33.50 0.98 5.93
CA ILE A 159 33.49 0.14 4.72
C ILE A 159 34.75 -0.74 4.72
N ALA A 160 34.56 -2.03 4.96
CA ALA A 160 35.63 -2.98 5.27
C ALA A 160 36.42 -3.48 4.05
N SER A 161 35.84 -3.45 2.85
CA SER A 161 36.47 -3.93 1.61
C SER A 161 36.23 -2.96 0.46
N ASP A 162 37.18 -2.90 -0.48
CA ASP A 162 37.09 -2.13 -1.73
C ASP A 162 36.80 -0.63 -1.58
N ARG A 163 36.96 -0.07 -0.38
CA ARG A 163 36.69 1.33 -0.04
C ARG A 163 37.31 2.32 -1.02
N ASN A 164 38.59 2.14 -1.33
CA ASN A 164 39.31 3.04 -2.24
C ASN A 164 38.83 2.88 -3.69
N ALA A 165 38.49 1.65 -4.09
CA ALA A 165 37.96 1.37 -5.43
C ALA A 165 36.56 1.99 -5.59
N LEU A 166 35.70 1.87 -4.58
CA LEU A 166 34.36 2.46 -4.55
C LEU A 166 34.42 3.99 -4.58
N ALA A 167 35.27 4.62 -3.75
CA ALA A 167 35.47 6.07 -3.78
C ALA A 167 35.97 6.55 -5.17
N GLY A 168 36.87 5.79 -5.79
CA GLY A 168 37.36 6.05 -7.14
C GLY A 168 36.25 5.97 -8.20
N GLN A 169 35.40 4.94 -8.15
CA GLN A 169 34.27 4.77 -9.06
C GLN A 169 33.24 5.89 -8.94
N LEU A 170 32.91 6.29 -7.70
CA LEU A 170 32.01 7.42 -7.44
C LEU A 170 32.56 8.74 -7.99
N THR A 171 33.86 8.96 -7.82
CA THR A 171 34.55 10.15 -8.36
C THR A 171 34.58 10.15 -9.89
N ALA A 172 34.84 8.99 -10.50
CA ALA A 172 34.86 8.84 -11.96
C ALA A 172 33.47 9.08 -12.58
N GLU A 173 32.42 8.51 -11.99
CA GLU A 173 31.04 8.75 -12.46
C GLU A 173 30.65 10.21 -12.27
N ALA A 174 31.03 10.87 -11.17
CA ALA A 174 30.81 12.30 -10.99
C ALA A 174 31.46 13.15 -12.10
N ALA A 175 32.66 12.78 -12.55
CA ALA A 175 33.34 13.46 -13.65
C ALA A 175 32.61 13.26 -14.99
N VAL A 176 32.15 12.04 -15.28
CA VAL A 176 31.34 11.75 -16.48
C VAL A 176 30.06 12.58 -16.50
N ARG A 177 29.40 12.73 -15.34
CA ARG A 177 28.17 13.49 -15.20
C ARG A 177 28.38 14.99 -15.40
N ARG A 178 29.44 15.58 -14.85
CA ARG A 178 29.80 17.00 -15.07
C ARG A 178 30.08 17.32 -16.54
N ALA A 179 30.56 16.35 -17.31
CA ALA A 179 30.94 16.55 -18.71
C ALA A 179 29.74 16.47 -19.68
N ARG A 180 28.55 16.04 -19.21
CA ARG A 180 27.35 15.98 -20.05
C ARG A 180 26.70 17.35 -20.16
N PRO A 181 26.29 17.78 -21.36
CA PRO A 181 25.48 18.99 -21.50
C PRO A 181 24.10 18.78 -20.86
N SER A 182 23.71 19.72 -19.99
CA SER A 182 22.41 19.78 -19.31
C SER A 182 21.28 20.18 -20.24
#